data_AF-A0A1P8KPV0-F1
#
_entry.id   AF-A0A1P8KPV0-F1
#
_cell.length_a   1.000
_cell.length_b   1.000
_cell.length_c   1.000
_cell.angle_alpha   90.00
_cell.angle_beta   90.00
_cell.angle_gamma   90.00
#
_symmetry.space_group_name_H-M   'P 1'
#
loop_
_entity.id
_entity.type
_entity.pdbx_description
1 polymer ?
#
loop_
_entity_poly.entity_id
_entity_poly.type
_entity_poly.pdbx_seq_one_letter_code
_entity_poly.pdbx_strand_id
1 'polypeptide(L)'
;MKKVSKVLTLAVLLTSSLFANVSDDNVIKFEKKRISQNPNLEVKNITINTKKELPVKGWFGYVLDVEAKIDDKIINAKDIIFSDGRYISLDLLDSTNGKSLKDLVSPSLSSKYYDKSKLIAGNHNAKDKIVIFSDPLCPFCMDYVPDVIKHVNKNKDSIALYYYHFPLLRIHPAAGPLSKLMDLAKQKGIKDIELKVYKANWDDYFDSKEKDEKKIINGFNKEFNTSFTQDDLSSIELLELIENDMKMGEDVMVQGTPTIFVNGEKDTMKTKFEQLGKNK
;
A
#
# COMPACT_ATOMS: atom_id res chain seq x y z
N MET A 1 -9.28 -14.03 73.56
CA MET A 1 -9.28 -15.12 72.57
C MET A 1 -10.09 -14.69 71.35
N LYS A 2 -9.46 -14.79 70.17
CA LYS A 2 -9.99 -14.81 68.79
C LYS A 2 -10.82 -13.62 68.26
N LYS A 3 -10.10 -12.79 67.49
CA LYS A 3 -10.56 -12.00 66.33
C LYS A 3 -11.30 -12.90 65.33
N VAL A 4 -12.40 -12.42 64.73
CA VAL A 4 -12.82 -12.84 63.38
C VAL A 4 -13.34 -11.61 62.65
N SER A 5 -12.48 -11.06 61.80
CA SER A 5 -12.80 -10.05 60.79
C SER A 5 -13.55 -10.73 59.65
N LYS A 6 -14.79 -10.32 59.35
CA LYS A 6 -15.50 -10.70 58.13
C LYS A 6 -15.00 -9.81 57.00
N VAL A 7 -13.95 -10.23 56.33
CA VAL A 7 -13.59 -9.72 55.00
C VAL A 7 -14.53 -10.42 54.01
N LEU A 8 -15.51 -9.67 53.49
CA LEU A 8 -16.34 -10.11 52.38
C LEU A 8 -15.54 -9.88 51.10
N THR A 9 -14.73 -10.86 50.70
CA THR A 9 -14.03 -10.83 49.42
C THR A 9 -15.06 -11.08 48.32
N LEU A 10 -15.53 -10.02 47.69
CA LEU A 10 -16.32 -10.10 46.46
C LEU A 10 -15.37 -10.53 45.34
N ALA A 11 -15.22 -11.84 45.17
CA ALA A 11 -14.51 -12.42 44.04
C ALA A 11 -15.33 -12.19 42.78
N VAL A 12 -15.12 -11.04 42.12
CA VAL A 12 -15.49 -10.86 40.72
C VAL A 12 -14.57 -11.77 39.92
N LEU A 13 -15.04 -12.99 39.66
CA LEU A 13 -14.51 -13.86 38.63
C LEU A 13 -14.79 -13.19 37.28
N LEU A 14 -13.87 -12.31 36.86
CA LEU A 14 -13.68 -11.99 35.46
C LEU A 14 -13.13 -13.24 34.79
N THR A 15 -14.02 -14.18 34.47
CA THR A 15 -13.73 -15.21 33.49
C THR A 15 -13.70 -14.52 32.12
N SER A 16 -12.57 -13.91 31.77
CA SER A 16 -12.23 -13.69 30.37
C SER A 16 -11.96 -15.06 29.77
N SER A 17 -13.04 -15.78 29.46
CA SER A 17 -12.93 -17.01 28.70
C SER A 17 -12.38 -16.65 27.32
N LEU A 18 -11.09 -16.93 27.13
CA LEU A 18 -10.45 -17.15 25.84
C LEU A 18 -11.11 -18.37 25.18
N PHE A 19 -12.38 -18.25 24.79
CA PHE A 19 -12.88 -19.08 23.72
C PHE A 19 -12.37 -18.41 22.44
N ALA A 20 -11.41 -19.04 21.77
CA ALA A 20 -11.30 -18.85 20.33
C ALA A 20 -12.72 -19.04 19.78
N ASN A 21 -13.34 -17.98 19.28
CA ASN A 21 -14.71 -18.09 18.76
C ASN A 21 -14.66 -19.12 17.63
N VAL A 22 -15.50 -20.14 17.67
CA VAL A 22 -15.56 -21.20 16.63
C VAL A 22 -15.68 -20.58 15.22
N SER A 23 -16.28 -19.39 15.11
CA SER A 23 -16.34 -18.59 13.88
C SER A 23 -14.96 -18.19 13.34
N ASP A 24 -14.04 -17.80 14.22
CA ASP A 24 -12.72 -17.29 13.86
C ASP A 24 -11.80 -18.43 13.41
N ASP A 25 -11.93 -19.60 14.03
CA ASP A 25 -11.29 -20.84 13.57
C ASP A 25 -11.78 -21.26 12.18
N ASN A 26 -13.07 -21.09 11.88
CA ASN A 26 -13.62 -21.41 10.57
C ASN A 26 -13.04 -20.50 9.47
N VAL A 27 -12.89 -19.21 9.77
CA VAL A 27 -12.26 -18.20 8.90
C VAL A 27 -10.82 -18.59 8.57
N ILE A 28 -10.01 -18.90 9.59
CA ILE A 28 -8.60 -19.32 9.40
C ILE A 28 -8.51 -20.64 8.61
N LYS A 29 -9.34 -21.64 8.94
CA LYS A 29 -9.37 -22.94 8.26
C LYS A 29 -9.76 -22.80 6.79
N PHE A 30 -10.77 -21.99 6.50
CA PHE A 30 -11.18 -21.68 5.12
C PHE A 30 -10.02 -21.05 4.36
N GLU A 31 -9.39 -20.03 4.96
CA GLU A 31 -8.32 -19.30 4.30
C GLU A 31 -7.13 -20.20 4.00
N LYS A 32 -6.70 -20.99 4.98
CA LYS A 32 -5.63 -21.98 4.80
C LYS A 32 -5.97 -22.92 3.65
N LYS A 33 -7.19 -23.47 3.63
CA LYS A 33 -7.63 -24.38 2.57
C LYS A 33 -7.63 -23.70 1.20
N ARG A 34 -8.11 -22.46 1.10
CA ARG A 34 -8.20 -21.69 -0.15
C ARG A 34 -6.81 -21.39 -0.72
N ILE A 35 -5.89 -20.92 0.11
CA ILE A 35 -4.54 -20.55 -0.32
C ILE A 35 -3.72 -21.82 -0.68
N SER A 36 -3.86 -22.90 0.09
CA SER A 36 -3.21 -24.19 -0.21
C SER A 36 -3.71 -24.86 -1.50
N GLN A 37 -4.68 -24.29 -2.22
CA GLN A 37 -5.03 -24.75 -3.57
C GLN A 37 -3.95 -24.43 -4.61
N ASN A 38 -3.07 -23.46 -4.33
CA ASN A 38 -1.92 -23.19 -5.18
C ASN A 38 -0.78 -24.19 -4.85
N PRO A 39 -0.43 -25.10 -5.76
CA PRO A 39 0.58 -26.13 -5.48
C PRO A 39 2.00 -25.56 -5.28
N ASN A 40 2.24 -24.33 -5.72
CA ASN A 40 3.55 -23.67 -5.59
C ASN A 40 3.71 -22.93 -4.25
N LEU A 41 2.74 -23.05 -3.35
CA LEU A 41 2.69 -22.28 -2.10
C LEU A 41 2.40 -23.18 -0.90
N GLU A 42 3.27 -23.11 0.10
CA GLU A 42 3.11 -23.78 1.39
C GLU A 42 2.72 -22.77 2.48
N VAL A 43 1.50 -22.84 2.99
CA VAL A 43 1.02 -21.95 4.07
C VAL A 43 1.66 -22.35 5.39
N LYS A 44 2.46 -21.46 5.98
CA LYS A 44 3.12 -21.66 7.28
C LYS A 44 2.22 -21.26 8.43
N ASN A 45 1.66 -20.06 8.36
CA ASN A 45 0.83 -19.50 9.42
C ASN A 45 -0.26 -18.58 8.86
N ILE A 46 -1.41 -18.53 9.52
CA ILE A 46 -2.46 -17.55 9.26
C ILE A 46 -2.98 -17.06 10.61
N THR A 47 -2.90 -15.76 10.83
CA THR A 47 -3.40 -15.12 12.06
C THR A 47 -4.39 -14.02 11.73
N ILE A 48 -5.37 -13.81 12.62
CA ILE A 48 -6.29 -12.68 12.51
C ILE A 48 -5.58 -11.46 13.10
N ASN A 49 -5.22 -10.52 12.23
CA ASN A 49 -4.63 -9.24 12.61
C ASN A 49 -5.70 -8.29 13.17
N THR A 50 -6.84 -8.20 12.47
CA THR A 50 -7.95 -7.32 12.82
C THR A 50 -9.28 -8.02 12.57
N LYS A 51 -10.23 -7.87 13.48
CA LYS A 51 -11.64 -8.27 13.32
C LYS A 51 -12.51 -7.06 13.59
N LYS A 52 -13.31 -6.64 12.60
CA LYS A 52 -14.15 -5.44 12.69
C LYS A 52 -15.59 -5.76 12.28
N GLU A 53 -16.55 -5.37 13.11
CA GLU A 53 -17.97 -5.47 12.78
C GLU A 53 -18.31 -4.54 11.61
N LEU A 54 -19.13 -5.04 10.67
CA LEU A 54 -19.53 -4.34 9.47
C LEU A 54 -20.92 -3.71 9.64
N PRO A 55 -21.29 -2.74 8.78
CA PRO A 55 -22.67 -2.22 8.72
C PRO A 55 -23.70 -3.26 8.24
N VAL A 56 -23.28 -4.49 7.95
CA VAL A 56 -24.14 -5.63 7.68
C VAL A 56 -24.24 -6.44 8.96
N LYS A 57 -25.42 -6.43 9.59
CA LYS A 57 -25.64 -7.03 10.93
C LYS A 57 -25.11 -8.47 11.00
N GLY A 58 -24.25 -8.72 11.98
CA GLY A 58 -23.67 -10.04 12.25
C GLY A 58 -22.47 -10.40 11.39
N TRP A 59 -22.13 -9.59 10.38
CA TRP A 59 -20.93 -9.79 9.56
C TRP A 59 -19.74 -9.03 10.12
N PHE A 60 -18.57 -9.66 10.01
CA PHE A 60 -17.28 -9.10 10.38
C PHE A 60 -16.36 -9.13 9.18
N GLY A 61 -15.52 -8.11 9.05
CA GLY A 61 -14.34 -8.13 8.20
C GLY A 61 -13.13 -8.54 9.00
N TYR A 62 -12.36 -9.47 8.45
CA TYR A 62 -11.16 -10.04 9.02
C TYR A 62 -9.98 -9.63 8.15
N VAL A 63 -9.01 -8.93 8.73
CA VAL A 63 -7.69 -8.75 8.13
C VAL A 63 -6.82 -9.90 8.64
N LEU A 64 -6.35 -10.73 7.73
CA LEU A 64 -5.53 -11.90 8.01
C LEU A 64 -4.09 -11.63 7.63
N ASP A 65 -3.15 -11.96 8.51
CA ASP A 65 -1.73 -12.05 8.17
C ASP A 65 -1.46 -13.50 7.73
N VAL A 66 -0.96 -13.67 6.50
CA VAL A 66 -0.65 -14.94 5.88
C VAL A 66 0.85 -15.04 5.68
N GLU A 67 1.48 -15.97 6.39
CA GLU A 67 2.86 -16.36 6.17
C GLU A 67 2.87 -17.61 5.28
N ALA A 68 3.51 -17.50 4.12
CA ALA A 68 3.59 -18.58 3.15
C ALA A 68 5.01 -18.72 2.60
N LYS A 69 5.39 -19.94 2.26
CA LYS A 69 6.64 -20.24 1.55
C LYS A 69 6.31 -20.46 0.07
N ILE A 70 6.94 -19.68 -0.79
CA ILE A 70 6.93 -19.87 -2.26
C ILE A 70 8.37 -20.12 -2.67
N ASP A 71 8.62 -21.25 -3.33
CA ASP A 71 9.97 -21.79 -3.57
C ASP A 71 10.76 -21.85 -2.26
N ASP A 72 11.85 -21.08 -2.10
CA ASP A 72 12.64 -20.98 -0.86
C ASP A 72 12.50 -19.64 -0.11
N LYS A 73 11.51 -18.82 -0.48
CA LYS A 73 11.28 -17.51 0.14
C LYS A 73 10.02 -17.53 1.02
N ILE A 74 10.16 -17.01 2.23
CA ILE A 74 9.00 -16.71 3.09
C ILE A 74 8.44 -15.37 2.63
N ILE A 75 7.16 -15.37 2.32
CA ILE A 75 6.37 -14.18 2.01
C ILE A 75 5.38 -13.93 3.14
N ASN A 76 5.18 -12.66 3.47
CA ASN A 76 4.13 -12.21 4.36
C ASN A 76 3.15 -11.40 3.54
N ALA A 77 1.90 -11.84 3.49
CA ALA A 77 0.83 -11.15 2.79
C ALA A 77 -0.32 -10.86 3.76
N LYS A 78 -1.13 -9.86 3.43
CA LYS A 78 -2.40 -9.60 4.11
C LYS A 78 -3.53 -9.96 3.18
N ASP A 79 -4.60 -10.54 3.71
CA ASP A 79 -5.87 -10.69 2.99
C ASP A 79 -7.05 -10.19 3.84
N ILE A 80 -8.12 -9.78 3.16
CA ILE A 80 -9.36 -9.36 3.79
C ILE A 80 -10.47 -10.32 3.35
N ILE A 81 -11.08 -10.99 4.33
CA ILE A 81 -12.28 -11.80 4.11
C ILE A 81 -13.42 -11.38 5.04
N PHE A 82 -14.65 -11.64 4.60
CA PHE A 82 -15.85 -11.30 5.34
C PHE A 82 -16.57 -12.57 5.79
N SER A 83 -17.10 -12.58 7.01
CA SER A 83 -17.86 -13.73 7.51
C SER A 83 -18.87 -13.34 8.59
N ASP A 84 -19.98 -14.06 8.64
CA ASP A 84 -20.93 -14.09 9.75
C ASP A 84 -20.65 -15.24 10.75
N GLY A 85 -19.54 -15.95 10.56
CA GLY A 85 -19.11 -17.12 11.32
C GLY A 85 -19.52 -18.46 10.72
N ARG A 86 -20.46 -18.48 9.76
CA ARG A 86 -20.85 -19.68 9.01
C ARG A 86 -20.53 -19.57 7.53
N TYR A 87 -20.86 -18.44 6.92
CA TYR A 87 -20.63 -18.15 5.51
C TYR A 87 -19.44 -17.21 5.36
N ILE A 88 -18.74 -17.32 4.23
CA ILE A 88 -17.58 -16.49 3.92
C ILE A 88 -17.79 -15.84 2.56
N SER A 89 -17.46 -14.55 2.47
CA SER A 89 -17.36 -13.83 1.22
C SER A 89 -15.97 -13.22 1.08
N LEU A 90 -15.40 -13.30 -0.13
CA LEU A 90 -14.12 -12.66 -0.48
C LEU A 90 -14.30 -11.17 -0.78
N ASP A 91 -15.53 -10.74 -1.04
CA ASP A 91 -15.88 -9.33 -1.17
C ASP A 91 -17.32 -9.07 -0.73
N LEU A 92 -17.57 -7.87 -0.22
CA LEU A 92 -18.92 -7.37 0.06
C LEU A 92 -19.00 -5.98 -0.56
N LEU A 93 -19.85 -5.83 -1.57
CA LEU A 93 -20.06 -4.56 -2.26
C LEU A 93 -21.33 -3.90 -1.74
N ASP A 94 -21.25 -2.61 -1.48
CA ASP A 94 -22.42 -1.77 -1.25
C ASP A 94 -23.19 -1.61 -2.56
N SER A 95 -24.43 -2.11 -2.59
CA SER A 95 -25.29 -2.06 -3.79
C SER A 95 -25.62 -0.65 -4.28
N THR A 96 -25.52 0.37 -3.42
CA THR A 96 -25.91 1.75 -3.75
C THR A 96 -24.82 2.51 -4.50
N ASN A 97 -23.56 2.24 -4.17
CA ASN A 97 -22.42 2.99 -4.68
C ASN A 97 -21.32 2.10 -5.28
N GLY A 98 -21.49 0.78 -5.25
CA GLY A 98 -20.57 -0.22 -5.79
C GLY A 98 -19.26 -0.38 -5.01
N LYS A 99 -19.09 0.31 -3.87
CA LYS A 99 -17.84 0.26 -3.10
C LYS A 99 -17.72 -1.03 -2.32
N SER A 100 -16.51 -1.57 -2.28
CA SER A 100 -16.19 -2.69 -1.42
C SER A 100 -16.14 -2.25 0.05
N LEU A 101 -16.70 -3.06 0.93
CA LEU A 101 -16.56 -2.90 2.38
C LEU A 101 -15.13 -3.20 2.86
N LYS A 102 -14.21 -3.64 1.97
CA LYS A 102 -12.77 -3.74 2.28
C LYS A 102 -12.22 -2.39 2.71
N ASP A 103 -12.78 -1.29 2.21
CA ASP A 103 -12.38 0.07 2.59
C ASP A 103 -12.59 0.35 4.09
N LEU A 104 -13.56 -0.29 4.73
CA LEU A 104 -13.84 -0.11 6.16
C LEU A 104 -12.84 -0.83 7.06
N VAL A 105 -12.15 -1.85 6.55
CA VAL A 105 -11.24 -2.70 7.32
C VAL A 105 -9.80 -2.60 6.86
N SER A 106 -9.55 -2.00 5.69
CA SER A 106 -8.21 -1.74 5.17
C SER A 106 -7.41 -0.87 6.14
N PRO A 107 -6.11 -1.14 6.32
CA PRO A 107 -5.27 -0.32 7.19
C PRO A 107 -5.24 1.15 6.74
N SER A 108 -5.36 2.07 7.69
CA SER A 108 -5.08 3.49 7.48
C SER A 108 -3.57 3.76 7.58
N LEU A 109 -3.09 4.80 6.90
CA LEU A 109 -1.69 5.20 7.01
C LEU A 109 -1.39 5.81 8.38
N SER A 110 -0.29 5.37 8.99
CA SER A 110 0.28 6.03 10.16
C SER A 110 1.26 7.14 9.77
N SER A 111 1.85 7.83 10.75
CA SER A 111 2.80 8.92 10.51
C SER A 111 4.06 8.50 9.74
N LYS A 112 4.41 7.21 9.72
CA LYS A 112 5.59 6.69 9.00
C LYS A 112 5.52 6.91 7.48
N TYR A 113 4.32 7.12 6.94
CA TYR A 113 4.09 7.36 5.51
C TYR A 113 4.25 8.83 5.09
N TYR A 114 4.54 9.72 6.04
CA TYR A 114 4.70 11.15 5.79
C TYR A 114 6.16 11.58 5.88
N ASP A 115 7.09 10.74 5.42
CA ASP A 115 8.52 11.02 5.48
C ASP A 115 8.93 12.18 4.57
N LYS A 116 9.79 13.10 5.04
CA LYS A 116 10.22 14.27 4.26
C LYS A 116 10.94 13.90 2.96
N SER A 117 11.68 12.79 2.92
CA SER A 117 12.38 12.31 1.72
C SER A 117 11.41 11.91 0.60
N LYS A 118 10.19 11.50 0.98
CA LYS A 118 9.12 11.09 0.06
C LYS A 118 8.23 12.25 -0.39
N LEU A 119 8.42 13.45 0.18
CA LEU A 119 7.69 14.63 -0.25
C LEU A 119 8.13 15.04 -1.67
N ILE A 120 7.18 15.13 -2.60
CA ILE A 120 7.43 15.53 -3.99
C ILE A 120 6.74 16.84 -4.39
N ALA A 121 5.72 17.26 -3.65
CA ALA A 121 5.05 18.54 -3.86
C ALA A 121 4.40 19.06 -2.58
N GLY A 122 4.23 20.39 -2.50
CA GLY A 122 3.56 21.04 -1.37
C GLY A 122 4.43 21.23 -0.14
N ASN A 123 3.80 21.31 1.04
CA ASN A 123 4.46 21.63 2.30
C ASN A 123 4.30 20.49 3.30
N HIS A 124 5.41 19.92 3.79
CA HIS A 124 5.39 18.85 4.79
C HIS A 124 4.55 19.15 6.05
N ASN A 125 4.47 20.43 6.44
CA ASN A 125 3.72 20.90 7.61
C ASN A 125 2.25 21.21 7.29
N ALA A 126 1.81 20.97 6.06
CA ALA A 126 0.42 21.13 5.66
C ALA A 126 -0.52 20.24 6.49
N LYS A 127 -1.75 20.74 6.69
CA LYS A 127 -2.82 20.00 7.35
C LYS A 127 -3.22 18.77 6.54
N ASP A 128 -3.44 18.95 5.25
CA ASP A 128 -3.88 17.87 4.37
C ASP A 128 -2.68 17.14 3.77
N LYS A 129 -2.70 15.81 3.83
CA LYS A 129 -1.62 14.95 3.37
C LYS A 129 -2.14 13.91 2.39
N ILE A 130 -1.46 13.80 1.27
CA ILE A 130 -1.73 12.82 0.22
C ILE A 130 -0.52 11.89 0.13
N VAL A 131 -0.77 10.59 0.11
CA VAL A 131 0.24 9.58 -0.19
C VAL A 131 -0.20 8.83 -1.44
N ILE A 132 0.71 8.67 -2.39
CA ILE A 132 0.46 7.91 -3.60
C ILE A 132 1.49 6.80 -3.79
N PHE A 133 1.00 5.59 -4.00
CA PHE A 133 1.78 4.44 -4.48
C PHE A 133 1.55 4.29 -5.96
N SER A 134 2.62 4.30 -6.74
CA SER A 134 2.49 4.43 -8.19
C SER A 134 3.60 3.72 -8.96
N ASP A 135 3.27 3.34 -10.19
CA ASP A 135 4.15 2.72 -11.16
C ASP A 135 4.36 3.71 -12.32
N PRO A 136 5.61 4.12 -12.63
CA PRO A 136 5.89 5.12 -13.67
C PRO A 136 5.51 4.67 -15.09
N LEU A 137 5.26 3.38 -15.31
CA LEU A 137 4.86 2.82 -16.61
C LEU A 137 3.39 2.37 -16.66
N CYS A 138 2.63 2.57 -15.59
CA CYS A 138 1.20 2.28 -15.59
C CYS A 138 0.43 3.39 -16.32
N PRO A 139 -0.35 3.08 -17.38
CA PRO A 139 -1.07 4.11 -18.16
C PRO A 139 -1.99 5.00 -17.30
N PHE A 140 -2.72 4.41 -16.35
CA PHE A 140 -3.57 5.18 -15.43
C PHE A 140 -2.76 6.11 -14.52
N CYS A 141 -1.53 5.73 -14.16
CA CYS A 141 -0.66 6.58 -13.35
C CYS A 141 -0.11 7.76 -14.16
N MET A 142 0.22 7.54 -15.44
CA MET A 142 0.68 8.59 -16.35
C MET A 142 -0.33 9.73 -16.48
N ASP A 143 -1.63 9.43 -16.49
CA ASP A 143 -2.67 10.45 -16.48
C ASP A 143 -2.86 11.06 -15.06
N TYR A 144 -2.95 10.20 -14.05
CA TYR A 144 -3.40 10.60 -12.72
C TYR A 144 -2.36 11.37 -11.89
N VAL A 145 -1.11 10.90 -11.85
CA VAL A 145 -0.08 11.47 -10.97
C VAL A 145 0.23 12.94 -11.33
N PRO A 146 0.39 13.32 -12.61
CA PRO A 146 0.58 14.72 -12.99
C PRO A 146 -0.53 15.65 -12.53
N ASP A 147 -1.79 15.20 -12.55
CA ASP A 147 -2.94 15.98 -12.12
C ASP A 147 -2.95 16.21 -10.61
N VAL A 148 -2.63 15.18 -9.81
CA VAL A 148 -2.46 15.33 -8.36
C VAL A 148 -1.32 16.30 -8.03
N ILE A 149 -0.16 16.16 -8.68
CA ILE A 149 0.98 17.08 -8.49
C ILE A 149 0.57 18.51 -8.83
N LYS A 150 -0.12 18.72 -9.96
CA LYS A 150 -0.60 20.03 -10.40
C LYS A 150 -1.57 20.65 -9.39
N HIS A 151 -2.49 19.87 -8.85
CA HIS A 151 -3.43 20.32 -7.81
C HIS A 151 -2.71 20.71 -6.52
N VAL A 152 -1.78 19.89 -6.07
CA VAL A 152 -0.98 20.15 -4.86
C VAL A 152 -0.14 21.41 -5.03
N ASN A 153 0.51 21.60 -6.18
CA ASN A 153 1.30 22.80 -6.45
C ASN A 153 0.48 24.09 -6.45
N LYS A 154 -0.79 24.04 -6.90
CA LYS A 154 -1.72 25.17 -6.78
C LYS A 154 -2.10 25.48 -5.32
N ASN A 155 -2.06 24.48 -4.46
CA ASN A 155 -2.48 24.53 -3.05
C ASN A 155 -1.32 24.24 -2.09
N LYS A 156 -0.09 24.60 -2.48
CA LYS A 156 1.17 24.10 -1.90
C LYS A 156 1.35 24.36 -0.40
N ASP A 157 0.70 25.40 0.13
CA ASP A 157 0.81 25.76 1.55
C ASP A 157 -0.10 24.89 2.43
N SER A 158 -1.14 24.32 1.83
CA SER A 158 -2.24 23.60 2.50
C SER A 158 -2.22 22.10 2.29
N ILE A 159 -1.43 21.60 1.33
CA ILE A 159 -1.36 20.18 0.99
C ILE A 159 0.10 19.71 0.95
N ALA A 160 0.37 18.51 1.45
CA ALA A 160 1.61 17.75 1.25
C ALA A 160 1.34 16.54 0.35
N LEU A 161 2.18 16.30 -0.65
CA LEU A 161 2.12 15.10 -1.48
C LEU A 161 3.40 14.27 -1.30
N TYR A 162 3.19 13.03 -0.85
CA TYR A 162 4.23 12.03 -0.69
C TYR A 162 4.06 10.94 -1.74
N TYR A 163 5.18 10.47 -2.28
CA TYR A 163 5.22 9.50 -3.35
C TYR A 163 6.06 8.29 -2.94
N TYR A 164 5.54 7.10 -3.25
CA TYR A 164 6.19 5.81 -3.03
C TYR A 164 6.19 5.02 -4.32
N HIS A 165 7.36 4.47 -4.69
CA HIS A 165 7.47 3.60 -5.85
C HIS A 165 6.75 2.27 -5.59
N PHE A 166 5.93 1.85 -6.55
CA PHE A 166 5.26 0.56 -6.52
C PHE A 166 5.23 -0.07 -7.93
N PRO A 167 6.41 -0.35 -8.52
CA PRO A 167 6.49 -0.86 -9.88
C PRO A 167 5.86 -2.26 -9.98
N LEU A 168 4.93 -2.46 -10.89
CA LEU A 168 4.23 -3.73 -11.08
C LEU A 168 5.06 -4.66 -11.98
N LEU A 169 6.22 -5.10 -11.48
CA LEU A 169 7.30 -5.76 -12.24
C LEU A 169 6.86 -6.97 -13.09
N ARG A 170 5.75 -7.63 -12.74
CA ARG A 170 5.21 -8.74 -13.54
C ARG A 170 4.64 -8.29 -14.88
N ILE A 171 4.05 -7.09 -14.93
CA ILE A 171 3.42 -6.53 -16.13
C ILE A 171 4.23 -5.38 -16.73
N HIS A 172 4.96 -4.61 -15.91
CA HIS A 172 5.86 -3.53 -16.33
C HIS A 172 7.27 -3.76 -15.76
N PRO A 173 8.03 -4.78 -16.20
CA PRO A 173 9.39 -5.02 -15.72
C PRO A 173 10.32 -3.83 -15.89
N ALA A 174 10.13 -2.99 -16.91
CA ALA A 174 10.93 -1.79 -17.12
C ALA A 174 10.74 -0.73 -16.03
N ALA A 175 9.63 -0.79 -15.28
CA ALA A 175 9.32 0.15 -14.21
C ALA A 175 10.31 0.05 -13.04
N GLY A 176 10.92 -1.11 -12.81
CA GLY A 176 11.92 -1.30 -11.78
C GLY A 176 13.15 -0.42 -12.00
N PRO A 177 13.90 -0.61 -13.10
CA PRO A 177 15.03 0.26 -13.45
C PRO A 177 14.63 1.73 -13.60
N LEU A 178 13.45 2.03 -14.17
CA LEU A 178 12.97 3.41 -14.30
C LEU A 178 12.76 4.08 -12.92
N SER A 179 12.19 3.37 -11.95
CA SER A 179 12.03 3.87 -10.58
C SER A 179 13.38 4.17 -9.92
N LYS A 180 14.39 3.30 -10.10
CA LYS A 180 15.76 3.56 -9.63
C LYS A 180 16.37 4.80 -10.28
N LEU A 181 16.15 4.99 -11.58
CA LEU A 181 16.62 6.17 -12.31
C LEU A 181 15.99 7.47 -11.80
N MET A 182 14.71 7.43 -11.39
CA MET A 182 14.05 8.58 -10.75
C MET A 182 14.75 8.97 -9.44
N ASP A 183 15.04 8.00 -8.56
CA ASP A 183 15.71 8.26 -7.28
C ASP A 183 17.15 8.73 -7.50
N LEU A 184 17.89 8.11 -8.42
CA LEU A 184 19.23 8.55 -8.80
C LEU A 184 19.22 10.00 -9.34
N ALA A 185 18.30 10.32 -10.25
CA ALA A 185 18.14 11.66 -10.80
C ALA A 185 17.85 12.69 -9.69
N LYS A 186 17.00 12.33 -8.72
CA LYS A 186 16.71 13.16 -7.55
C LYS A 186 17.96 13.40 -6.70
N GLN A 187 18.75 12.36 -6.42
CA GLN A 187 20.02 12.47 -5.70
C GLN A 187 21.03 13.36 -6.44
N LYS A 188 21.03 13.33 -7.79
CA LYS A 188 21.84 14.21 -8.63
C LYS A 188 21.26 15.62 -8.82
N GLY A 189 20.17 15.94 -8.14
CA GLY A 189 19.60 17.29 -8.08
C GLY A 189 18.62 17.64 -9.20
N ILE A 190 18.15 16.65 -9.98
CA ILE A 190 17.11 16.89 -10.98
C ILE A 190 15.77 17.11 -10.26
N LYS A 191 15.31 18.36 -10.28
CA LYS A 191 14.04 18.77 -9.66
C LYS A 191 12.84 18.25 -10.44
N ASP A 192 11.76 18.00 -9.71
CA ASP A 192 10.44 17.60 -10.22
C ASP A 192 10.50 16.33 -11.09
N ILE A 193 11.42 15.41 -10.78
CA ILE A 193 11.69 14.25 -11.61
C ILE A 193 10.46 13.35 -11.74
N GLU A 194 9.67 13.21 -10.68
CA GLU A 194 8.45 12.43 -10.69
C GLU A 194 7.47 12.99 -11.76
N LEU A 195 7.19 14.30 -11.74
CA LEU A 195 6.33 14.93 -12.75
C LEU A 195 6.87 14.79 -14.17
N LYS A 196 8.18 14.93 -14.34
CA LYS A 196 8.83 14.82 -15.66
C LYS A 196 8.74 13.40 -16.22
N VAL A 197 9.01 12.39 -15.40
CA VAL A 197 8.94 10.98 -15.80
C VAL A 197 7.53 10.57 -16.18
N TYR A 198 6.51 10.99 -15.43
CA TYR A 198 5.11 10.70 -15.78
C TYR A 198 4.63 11.41 -17.05
N LYS A 199 5.33 12.46 -17.50
CA LYS A 199 5.00 13.20 -18.72
C LYS A 199 5.82 12.77 -19.95
N ALA A 200 6.91 12.04 -19.73
CA ALA A 200 7.75 11.55 -20.81
C ALA A 200 7.03 10.43 -21.57
N ASN A 201 7.19 10.41 -22.88
CA ASN A 201 6.66 9.36 -23.73
C ASN A 201 7.66 8.20 -23.83
N TRP A 202 7.62 7.28 -22.85
CA TRP A 202 8.60 6.19 -22.78
C TRP A 202 8.57 5.25 -23.98
N ASP A 203 7.45 5.15 -24.69
CA ASP A 203 7.30 4.34 -25.90
C ASP A 203 8.25 4.78 -27.05
N ASP A 204 8.73 6.04 -27.03
CA ASP A 204 9.76 6.52 -27.97
C ASP A 204 11.13 5.86 -27.72
N TYR A 205 11.32 5.24 -26.55
CA TYR A 205 12.59 4.67 -26.10
C TYR A 205 12.53 3.17 -25.84
N PHE A 206 11.48 2.68 -25.17
CA PHE A 206 11.30 1.26 -24.81
C PHE A 206 9.85 0.93 -24.47
N ASP A 207 9.48 -0.35 -24.66
CA ASP A 207 8.18 -0.89 -24.23
C ASP A 207 8.16 -1.14 -22.71
N SER A 208 6.99 -1.04 -22.08
CA SER A 208 6.81 -1.34 -20.65
C SER A 208 7.33 -2.72 -20.19
N LYS A 209 7.39 -3.69 -21.12
CA LYS A 209 7.90 -5.05 -20.92
C LYS A 209 9.40 -5.22 -21.19
N GLU A 210 10.11 -4.14 -21.50
CA GLU A 210 11.55 -4.16 -21.68
C GLU A 210 12.26 -4.70 -20.43
N LYS A 211 13.27 -5.54 -20.64
CA LYS A 211 14.07 -6.18 -19.59
C LYS A 211 15.55 -5.84 -19.70
N ASP A 212 15.99 -5.31 -20.84
CA ASP A 212 17.35 -4.81 -20.99
C ASP A 212 17.49 -3.45 -20.27
N GLU A 213 18.10 -3.51 -19.10
CA GLU A 213 18.38 -2.33 -18.27
C GLU A 213 19.19 -1.27 -19.02
N LYS A 214 20.12 -1.66 -19.90
CA LYS A 214 20.92 -0.69 -20.69
C LYS A 214 20.03 0.13 -21.61
N LYS A 215 19.02 -0.48 -22.21
CA LYS A 215 18.08 0.22 -23.10
C LYS A 215 17.22 1.22 -22.32
N ILE A 216 16.76 0.84 -21.12
CA ILE A 216 15.99 1.72 -20.24
C ILE A 216 16.84 2.92 -19.80
N ILE A 217 18.08 2.67 -19.36
CA ILE A 217 19.03 3.74 -18.99
C ILE A 217 19.29 4.67 -20.18
N ASN A 218 19.53 4.12 -21.38
CA ASN A 218 19.77 4.93 -22.57
C ASN A 218 18.55 5.80 -22.95
N GLY A 219 17.34 5.28 -22.77
CA GLY A 219 16.11 6.06 -22.95
C GLY A 219 16.02 7.23 -21.99
N PHE A 220 16.20 6.96 -20.70
CA PHE A 220 16.20 7.98 -19.66
C PHE A 220 17.28 9.05 -19.88
N ASN A 221 18.49 8.62 -20.23
CA ASN A 221 19.61 9.52 -20.52
C ASN A 221 19.32 10.44 -21.70
N LYS A 222 18.65 9.94 -22.75
CA LYS A 222 18.22 10.77 -23.89
C LYS A 222 17.15 11.78 -23.50
N GLU A 223 16.12 11.33 -22.77
CA GLU A 223 15.00 12.19 -22.34
C GLU A 223 15.47 13.34 -21.42
N PHE A 224 16.36 13.03 -20.46
CA PHE A 224 16.78 14.01 -19.44
C PHE A 224 18.18 14.58 -19.65
N ASN A 225 18.83 14.26 -20.77
CA ASN A 225 20.21 14.66 -21.08
C ASN A 225 21.18 14.30 -19.94
N THR A 226 21.06 13.09 -19.42
CA THR A 226 21.94 12.53 -18.38
C THR A 226 22.92 11.52 -18.96
N SER A 227 23.85 11.04 -18.14
CA SER A 227 24.88 10.07 -18.52
C SER A 227 25.02 8.94 -17.49
N PHE A 228 23.90 8.46 -16.97
CA PHE A 228 23.87 7.36 -16.01
C PHE A 228 24.29 6.04 -16.66
N THR A 229 24.87 5.17 -15.85
CA THR A 229 25.39 3.86 -16.23
C THR A 229 24.72 2.78 -15.41
N GLN A 230 24.93 1.51 -15.77
CA GLN A 230 24.46 0.39 -14.95
C GLN A 230 25.10 0.37 -13.56
N ASP A 231 26.36 0.78 -13.48
CA ASP A 231 27.07 0.85 -12.21
C ASP A 231 26.41 1.84 -11.25
N ASP A 232 25.87 2.96 -11.76
CA ASP A 232 25.10 3.92 -10.96
C ASP A 232 23.81 3.29 -10.37
N LEU A 233 23.17 2.37 -11.09
CA LEU A 233 21.93 1.67 -10.66
C LEU A 233 22.20 0.46 -9.76
N SER A 234 23.46 0.02 -9.67
CA SER A 234 23.87 -1.16 -8.89
C SER A 234 24.02 -0.89 -7.39
N SER A 235 23.84 0.37 -6.96
CA SER A 235 23.98 0.73 -5.55
C SER A 235 22.93 0.04 -4.67
N ILE A 236 23.39 -0.46 -3.52
CA ILE A 236 22.54 -1.10 -2.51
C ILE A 236 21.48 -0.12 -2.01
N GLU A 237 21.84 1.17 -1.86
CA GLU A 237 20.92 2.22 -1.43
C GLU A 237 19.69 2.35 -2.34
N LEU A 238 19.87 2.41 -3.67
CA LEU A 238 18.74 2.51 -4.60
C LEU A 238 17.85 1.27 -4.56
N LEU A 239 18.44 0.09 -4.38
CA LEU A 239 17.66 -1.14 -4.23
C LEU A 239 16.81 -1.08 -2.96
N GLU A 240 17.41 -0.73 -1.82
CA GLU A 240 16.73 -0.65 -0.53
C GLU A 240 15.60 0.40 -0.53
N LEU A 241 15.78 1.55 -1.22
CA LEU A 241 14.74 2.57 -1.35
C LEU A 241 13.47 2.02 -2.03
N ILE A 242 13.64 1.30 -3.15
CA ILE A 242 12.51 0.72 -3.89
C ILE A 242 11.88 -0.42 -3.11
N GLU A 243 12.68 -1.34 -2.55
CA GLU A 243 12.17 -2.45 -1.75
C GLU A 243 11.40 -1.96 -0.51
N ASN A 244 11.90 -0.91 0.15
CA ASN A 244 11.19 -0.31 1.28
C ASN A 244 9.88 0.36 0.85
N ASP A 245 9.82 1.04 -0.29
CA ASP A 245 8.57 1.63 -0.79
C ASP A 245 7.53 0.57 -1.14
N MET A 246 7.96 -0.51 -1.79
CA MET A 246 7.10 -1.66 -2.08
C MET A 246 6.56 -2.28 -0.79
N LYS A 247 7.44 -2.57 0.18
CA LYS A 247 7.05 -3.09 1.49
C LYS A 247 6.07 -2.17 2.21
N MET A 248 6.30 -0.86 2.17
CA MET A 248 5.40 0.14 2.76
C MET A 248 4.00 0.08 2.12
N GLY A 249 3.90 -0.16 0.81
CA GLY A 249 2.63 -0.38 0.11
C GLY A 249 1.96 -1.71 0.47
N GLU A 250 2.74 -2.78 0.57
CA GLU A 250 2.25 -4.11 0.99
C GLU A 250 1.66 -4.08 2.41
N ASP A 251 2.32 -3.38 3.35
CA ASP A 251 1.87 -3.18 4.73
C ASP A 251 0.44 -2.61 4.82
N VAL A 252 0.04 -1.79 3.84
CA VAL A 252 -1.29 -1.14 3.74
C VAL A 252 -2.11 -1.69 2.59
N MET A 253 -1.77 -2.89 2.12
CA MET A 253 -2.55 -3.66 1.15
C MET A 253 -2.76 -2.93 -0.19
N VAL A 254 -1.72 -2.28 -0.69
CA VAL A 254 -1.68 -1.80 -2.08
C VAL A 254 -1.66 -3.03 -3.01
N GLN A 255 -2.66 -3.15 -3.85
CA GLN A 255 -2.82 -4.28 -4.80
C GLN A 255 -2.65 -3.85 -6.27
N GLY A 256 -2.47 -2.55 -6.50
CA GLY A 256 -2.36 -1.98 -7.84
C GLY A 256 -2.10 -0.48 -7.78
N THR A 257 -1.81 0.10 -8.94
CA THR A 257 -1.44 1.51 -9.09
C THR A 257 -2.36 2.23 -10.07
N PRO A 258 -2.67 3.52 -9.85
CA PRO A 258 -2.30 4.28 -8.66
C PRO A 258 -3.17 3.86 -7.46
N THR A 259 -2.57 3.77 -6.28
CA THR A 259 -3.32 3.73 -5.00
C THR A 259 -3.02 5.01 -4.24
N ILE A 260 -4.08 5.73 -3.87
CA ILE A 260 -4.00 7.01 -3.18
C ILE A 260 -4.63 6.91 -1.79
N PHE A 261 -4.01 7.60 -0.84
CA PHE A 261 -4.54 7.85 0.49
C PHE A 261 -4.61 9.36 0.72
N VAL A 262 -5.70 9.81 1.33
CA VAL A 262 -5.92 11.20 1.74
C VAL A 262 -6.15 11.23 3.24
N ASN A 263 -5.31 11.98 3.96
CA ASN A 263 -5.35 12.11 5.41
C ASN A 263 -5.36 10.77 6.15
N GLY A 264 -4.61 9.80 5.63
CA GLY A 264 -4.46 8.45 6.18
C GLY A 264 -5.51 7.45 5.71
N GLU A 265 -6.59 7.89 5.06
CA GLU A 265 -7.63 7.00 4.55
C GLU A 265 -7.42 6.69 3.08
N LYS A 266 -7.63 5.44 2.68
CA LYS A 266 -7.59 5.03 1.29
C LYS A 266 -8.69 5.76 0.50
N ASP A 267 -8.34 6.31 -0.66
CA ASP A 267 -9.29 6.93 -1.57
C ASP A 267 -9.50 6.04 -2.80
N THR A 268 -10.42 5.09 -2.65
CA THR A 268 -10.76 4.10 -3.68
C THR A 268 -11.24 4.75 -4.98
N MET A 269 -11.97 5.88 -4.86
CA MET A 269 -12.51 6.63 -6.01
C MET A 269 -11.48 7.55 -6.67
N LYS A 270 -10.35 7.82 -6.01
CA LYS A 270 -9.25 8.65 -6.55
C LYS A 270 -9.69 10.07 -6.91
N THR A 271 -10.61 10.64 -6.13
CA THR A 271 -11.18 11.97 -6.38
C THR A 271 -11.16 12.88 -5.16
N LYS A 272 -10.85 12.36 -3.96
CA LYS A 272 -10.83 13.14 -2.71
C LYS A 272 -9.81 14.27 -2.78
N PHE A 273 -8.70 14.12 -3.50
CA PHE A 273 -7.67 15.16 -3.58
C PHE A 273 -8.20 16.49 -4.15
N GLU A 274 -9.17 16.43 -5.07
CA GLU A 274 -9.79 17.61 -5.69
C GLU A 274 -10.60 18.46 -4.71
N GLN A 275 -10.97 17.90 -3.56
CA GLN A 275 -11.74 18.57 -2.51
C GLN A 275 -10.81 19.30 -1.52
N LEU A 276 -9.52 18.97 -1.52
CA LEU A 276 -8.52 19.58 -0.64
C LEU A 276 -8.11 20.97 -1.13
N GLY A 277 -7.63 21.81 -0.21
CA GLY A 277 -7.17 23.17 -0.53
C GLY A 277 -8.30 24.18 -0.77
N LYS A 278 -9.57 23.77 -0.74
CA LYS A 278 -10.76 24.64 -0.93
C LYS A 278 -11.13 25.50 0.28
N ASN A 279 -10.35 25.46 1.36
CA ASN A 279 -10.56 26.29 2.54
C ASN A 279 -9.57 27.47 2.54
N LYS A 280 -9.87 28.48 1.73
CA LYS A 280 -9.47 29.87 1.93
C LYS A 280 -10.69 30.76 1.73
#